data_AF-A0A1B6W168-F1
#
_entry.id   AF-A0A1B6W168-F1
#
_cell.length_a   1.000
_cell.length_b   1.000
_cell.length_c   1.000
_cell.angle_alpha   90.00
_cell.angle_beta   90.00
_cell.angle_gamma   90.00
#
_symmetry.space_group_name_H-M   'P 1'
#
loop_
_entity.id
_entity.type
_entity.pdbx_description
1 polymer ?
#
loop_
_entity_poly.entity_id
_entity_poly.type
_entity_poly.pdbx_seq_one_letter_code
_entity_poly.pdbx_strand_id
1 'polypeptide(L)'
;MLAGQQRGVLDDRYAVRREWSNSKSIGFVVSRLDEQMQPADIIRIAVCRHSKRAAPAWQFVDGKGHPPRVPFVAAGILADNLEATDLMALPIIADFERCLAWAWLEHIDTGDNDD
;
A
#
# COMPACT_ATOMS: atom_id res chain seq x y z
N MET A 1 -1.38 -15.37 -8.57
CA MET A 1 -1.39 -13.94 -8.16
C MET A 1 -0.28 -13.72 -7.14
N LEU A 2 0.54 -12.68 -7.35
CA LEU A 2 1.84 -12.33 -6.72
C LEU A 2 1.76 -12.02 -5.20
N ALA A 3 1.36 -12.96 -4.35
CA ALA A 3 1.42 -12.76 -2.90
C ALA A 3 2.88 -12.68 -2.45
N GLY A 4 3.27 -11.57 -1.79
CA GLY A 4 4.61 -11.40 -1.24
C GLY A 4 5.75 -11.08 -2.24
N GLN A 5 5.51 -11.10 -3.56
CA GLN A 5 6.56 -10.76 -4.51
C GLN A 5 6.78 -9.25 -4.60
N GLN A 6 8.02 -8.83 -4.37
CA GLN A 6 8.46 -7.45 -4.46
C GLN A 6 8.60 -6.98 -5.92
N ARG A 7 8.27 -5.71 -6.16
CA ARG A 7 8.43 -5.01 -7.45
C ARG A 7 9.05 -3.64 -7.20
N GLY A 8 10.05 -3.27 -8.00
CA GLY A 8 10.69 -1.96 -7.92
C GLY A 8 9.70 -0.82 -8.14
N VAL A 9 9.89 0.27 -7.40
CA VAL A 9 9.08 1.50 -7.45
C VAL A 9 9.92 2.68 -7.92
N LEU A 10 11.15 2.81 -7.41
CA LEU A 10 12.06 3.91 -7.73
C LEU A 10 13.52 3.46 -7.63
N ASP A 11 14.27 3.61 -8.72
CA ASP A 11 15.74 3.46 -8.84
C ASP A 11 16.33 2.22 -8.14
N ASP A 12 15.62 1.08 -8.21
CA ASP A 12 15.92 -0.17 -7.51
C ASP A 12 16.06 -0.08 -5.97
N ARG A 13 15.90 1.10 -5.40
CA ARG A 13 16.06 1.38 -3.97
C ARG A 13 14.76 1.20 -3.19
N TYR A 14 13.62 1.24 -3.86
CA TYR A 14 12.32 1.02 -3.21
C TYR A 14 11.56 -0.08 -3.92
N ALA A 15 10.96 -0.96 -3.14
CA ALA A 15 10.11 -2.01 -3.65
C ALA A 15 8.75 -2.00 -2.96
N VAL A 16 7.70 -2.34 -3.69
CA VAL A 16 6.38 -2.59 -3.17
C VAL A 16 6.08 -4.08 -3.21
N ARG A 17 5.40 -4.59 -2.19
CA ARG A 17 4.76 -5.90 -2.23
C ARG A 17 3.31 -5.79 -1.81
N ARG A 18 2.50 -6.72 -2.32
CA ARG A 18 1.16 -6.96 -1.81
C ARG A 18 1.27 -7.88 -0.58
N GLU A 19 0.79 -7.38 0.55
CA GLU A 19 0.76 -8.13 1.81
C GLU A 19 -0.49 -9.00 1.88
N TRP A 20 -1.65 -8.44 1.53
CA TRP A 20 -2.93 -9.15 1.52
C TRP A 20 -3.90 -8.51 0.53
N SER A 21 -4.88 -9.28 0.04
CA SER A 21 -5.98 -8.74 -0.76
C SER A 21 -7.23 -9.63 -0.72
N ASN A 22 -8.38 -9.01 -0.92
CA ASN A 22 -9.63 -9.66 -1.29
C ASN A 22 -10.45 -8.68 -2.17
N SER A 23 -11.68 -9.01 -2.55
CA SER A 23 -12.53 -8.13 -3.37
C SER A 23 -12.94 -6.80 -2.70
N LYS A 24 -12.71 -6.65 -1.39
CA LYS A 24 -13.20 -5.50 -0.59
C LYS A 24 -12.09 -4.56 -0.14
N SER A 25 -10.85 -5.03 -0.09
CA SER A 25 -9.71 -4.29 0.43
C SER A 25 -8.39 -4.93 0.00
N ILE A 26 -7.34 -4.14 -0.12
CA ILE A 26 -5.97 -4.57 -0.40
C ILE A 26 -4.96 -3.81 0.48
N GLY A 27 -3.89 -4.49 0.87
CA GLY A 27 -2.79 -3.94 1.66
C GLY A 27 -1.46 -4.11 0.93
N PHE A 28 -0.69 -3.03 0.88
CA PHE A 28 0.66 -3.00 0.32
C PHE A 28 1.67 -2.54 1.37
N VAL A 29 2.91 -2.97 1.18
CA VAL A 29 4.05 -2.49 1.96
C VAL A 29 5.11 -2.01 0.99
N VAL A 30 5.60 -0.80 1.23
CA VAL A 30 6.76 -0.22 0.55
C VAL A 30 7.97 -0.40 1.46
N SER A 31 9.03 -0.96 0.91
CA SER A 31 10.30 -1.21 1.58
C SER A 31 11.41 -0.43 0.88
N ARG A 32 12.35 0.14 1.66
CA ARG A 32 13.67 0.53 1.17
C ARG A 32 14.53 -0.73 1.04
N LEU A 33 15.31 -0.84 -0.03
CA LEU A 33 16.30 -1.89 -0.25
C LEU A 33 17.70 -1.35 0.04
N ASP A 34 18.50 -2.12 0.76
CA ASP A 34 19.93 -1.85 0.93
C ASP A 34 20.78 -2.37 -0.25
N GLU A 35 22.09 -2.19 -0.17
CA GLU A 35 23.04 -2.65 -1.20
C GLU A 35 23.03 -4.17 -1.40
N GLN A 36 22.53 -4.93 -0.41
CA GLN A 36 22.39 -6.39 -0.45
C GLN A 36 20.95 -6.81 -0.80
N MET A 37 20.13 -5.87 -1.30
CA MET A 37 18.72 -6.06 -1.64
C MET A 37 17.86 -6.54 -0.46
N GLN A 38 18.28 -6.26 0.78
CA GLN A 38 17.48 -6.57 1.97
C GLN A 38 16.46 -5.46 2.21
N PRO A 39 15.19 -5.81 2.44
CA PRO A 39 14.13 -4.81 2.63
C PRO A 39 14.01 -4.33 4.08
N ALA A 40 13.87 -3.02 4.24
CA ALA A 40 13.35 -2.37 5.44
C ALA A 40 11.98 -1.74 5.12
N ASP A 41 10.91 -2.18 5.79
CA ASP A 41 9.57 -1.65 5.56
C ASP A 41 9.45 -0.22 6.07
N ILE A 42 9.00 0.71 5.23
CA ILE A 42 8.92 2.14 5.57
C ILE A 42 7.51 2.70 5.48
N ILE A 43 6.63 2.13 4.65
CA ILE A 43 5.24 2.60 4.49
C ILE A 43 4.31 1.40 4.34
N ARG A 44 3.16 1.46 5.00
CA ARG A 44 2.00 0.58 4.76
C ARG A 44 0.92 1.37 4.05
N ILE A 45 0.33 0.80 3.00
CA ILE A 45 -0.77 1.39 2.25
C ILE A 45 -1.97 0.45 2.32
N ALA A 46 -3.15 0.98 2.61
CA ALA A 46 -4.41 0.25 2.55
C ALA A 46 -5.40 0.95 1.61
N VAL A 47 -6.00 0.18 0.71
CA VAL A 47 -7.14 0.60 -0.10
C VAL A 47 -8.35 -0.20 0.35
N CYS A 48 -9.47 0.46 0.63
CA CYS A 48 -10.68 -0.18 1.13
C CYS A 48 -11.92 0.42 0.45
N ARG A 49 -12.78 -0.44 -0.12
CA ARG A 49 -14.03 -0.03 -0.77
C ARG A 49 -15.29 -0.46 -0.02
N HIS A 50 -15.17 -1.19 1.08
CA HIS A 50 -16.32 -1.78 1.76
C HIS A 50 -16.23 -1.64 3.29
N SER A 51 -17.31 -1.17 3.93
CA SER A 51 -17.37 -0.84 5.37
C SER A 51 -16.94 -1.99 6.28
N LYS A 52 -17.37 -3.23 6.00
CA LYS A 52 -16.95 -4.46 6.72
C LYS A 52 -15.42 -4.68 6.77
N ARG A 53 -14.63 -4.02 5.91
CA ARG A 53 -13.16 -4.09 5.90
C ARG A 53 -12.48 -2.78 6.32
N ALA A 54 -13.24 -1.73 6.62
CA ALA A 54 -12.69 -0.43 6.99
C ALA A 54 -11.82 -0.50 8.25
N ALA A 55 -12.30 -1.13 9.32
CA ALA A 55 -11.55 -1.28 10.57
C ALA A 55 -10.21 -2.04 10.40
N PRO A 56 -10.17 -3.26 9.81
CA PRO A 56 -8.89 -3.95 9.64
C PRO A 56 -7.95 -3.25 8.64
N ALA A 57 -8.47 -2.61 7.58
CA ALA A 57 -7.65 -1.83 6.66
C ALA A 57 -7.03 -0.59 7.32
N TRP A 58 -7.77 0.07 8.21
CA TRP A 58 -7.30 1.22 8.97
C TRP A 58 -6.28 0.83 10.05
N GLN A 59 -6.52 -0.29 10.74
CA GLN A 59 -5.56 -0.84 11.68
C GLN A 59 -4.23 -1.23 11.02
N PHE A 60 -4.27 -1.75 9.78
CA PHE A 60 -3.07 -2.14 9.05
C PHE A 60 -2.09 -0.97 8.84
N VAL A 61 -2.60 0.24 8.67
CA VAL A 61 -1.78 1.46 8.49
C VAL A 61 -1.54 2.22 9.81
N ASP A 62 -1.71 1.54 10.95
CA ASP A 62 -1.60 2.10 12.30
C ASP A 62 -2.52 3.31 12.58
N GLY A 63 -3.61 3.39 11.82
CA GLY A 63 -4.59 4.45 11.90
C GLY A 63 -5.22 4.57 13.30
N LYS A 64 -5.46 5.81 13.74
CA LYS A 64 -6.03 6.11 15.07
C LYS A 64 -7.50 6.50 14.96
N GLY A 65 -8.29 6.17 15.97
CA GLY A 65 -9.72 6.46 16.00
C GLY A 65 -10.50 5.66 14.96
N HIS A 66 -11.55 6.28 14.40
CA HIS A 66 -12.43 5.63 13.43
C HIS A 66 -11.85 5.69 12.02
N PRO A 67 -12.03 4.63 11.21
CA PRO A 67 -11.61 4.64 9.81
C PRO A 67 -12.37 5.72 9.01
N PRO A 68 -11.78 6.25 7.93
CA PRO A 68 -12.50 7.09 6.97
C PRO A 68 -13.72 6.37 6.38
N ARG A 69 -14.66 7.15 5.81
CA ARG A 69 -15.74 6.57 5.01
C ARG A 69 -15.15 5.92 3.76
N VAL A 70 -15.70 4.76 3.39
CA VAL A 70 -15.30 4.05 2.17
C VAL A 70 -15.92 4.70 0.91
N PRO A 71 -15.25 4.63 -0.26
CA PRO A 71 -13.92 4.09 -0.45
C PRO A 71 -12.83 5.04 0.11
N PHE A 72 -11.73 4.46 0.60
CA PHE A 72 -10.56 5.23 1.00
C PHE A 72 -9.27 4.53 0.58
N VAL A 73 -8.23 5.36 0.42
CA VAL A 73 -6.84 4.94 0.46
C VAL A 73 -6.19 5.64 1.66
N ALA A 74 -5.35 4.94 2.39
CA ALA A 74 -4.61 5.48 3.53
C ALA A 74 -3.20 4.90 3.56
N ALA A 75 -2.26 5.71 4.02
CA ALA A 75 -0.89 5.31 4.25
C ALA A 75 -0.45 5.58 5.69
N GLY A 76 0.35 4.67 6.24
CA GLY A 76 1.02 4.80 7.53
C GLY A 76 2.53 4.72 7.33
N ILE A 77 3.26 5.72 7.82
CA ILE A 77 4.72 5.75 7.79
C ILE A 77 5.26 4.99 9.01
N LEU A 78 6.17 4.06 8.78
CA LEU A 78 6.90 3.34 9.82
C LEU A 78 8.12 4.16 10.23
N ALA A 79 7.87 5.15 11.11
CA ALA A 79 8.85 6.17 11.49
C ALA A 79 10.17 5.57 12.01
N ASP A 80 10.13 4.43 12.70
CA ASP A 80 11.32 3.77 13.25
C ASP A 80 12.30 3.27 12.18
N ASN A 81 11.82 3.04 10.95
CA ASN A 81 12.63 2.55 9.82
C ASN A 81 12.97 3.66 8.81
N LEU A 82 12.42 4.86 8.99
CA LEU A 82 12.57 5.97 8.05
C LEU A 82 13.94 6.64 8.21
N GLU A 83 14.64 6.84 7.10
CA GLU A 83 15.89 7.58 7.02
C GLU A 83 15.66 8.95 6.37
N ALA A 84 16.57 9.90 6.64
CA ALA A 84 16.49 11.24 6.06
C ALA A 84 16.46 11.22 4.51
N THR A 85 17.12 10.22 3.90
CA THR A 85 17.14 10.07 2.44
C THR A 85 15.81 9.60 1.84
N ASP A 86 14.91 9.02 2.65
CA ASP A 86 13.59 8.60 2.19
C ASP A 86 12.64 9.79 1.99
N LEU A 87 12.90 10.91 2.68
CA LEU A 87 12.02 12.07 2.66
C LEU A 87 11.80 12.62 1.24
N MET A 88 12.82 12.50 0.38
CA MET A 88 12.73 12.90 -1.03
C MET A 88 11.90 11.92 -1.88
N ALA A 89 11.76 10.66 -1.45
CA ALA A 89 10.97 9.65 -2.13
C ALA A 89 9.48 9.67 -1.72
N LEU A 90 9.15 10.22 -0.55
CA LEU A 90 7.77 10.24 -0.04
C LEU A 90 6.75 10.82 -1.03
N PRO A 91 7.00 11.95 -1.74
CA PRO A 91 6.04 12.47 -2.71
C PRO A 91 5.79 11.53 -3.90
N ILE A 92 6.85 10.85 -4.37
CA ILE A 92 6.77 9.88 -5.46
C ILE A 92 5.99 8.65 -5.01
N ILE A 93 6.25 8.16 -3.79
CA ILE A 93 5.52 7.03 -3.21
C ILE A 93 4.04 7.38 -3.02
N ALA A 94 3.70 8.61 -2.62
CA ALA A 94 2.31 9.06 -2.49
C ALA A 94 1.58 9.16 -3.84
N ASP A 95 2.26 9.53 -4.93
CA ASP A 95 1.69 9.45 -6.28
C ASP A 95 1.48 8.00 -6.72
N PHE A 96 2.48 7.15 -6.47
CA PHE A 96 2.41 5.71 -6.76
C PHE A 96 1.28 5.01 -5.98
N GLU A 97 1.07 5.37 -4.71
CA GLU A 97 -0.06 4.93 -3.88
C GLU A 97 -1.40 5.21 -4.57
N ARG A 98 -1.60 6.41 -5.09
CA ARG A 98 -2.82 6.79 -5.81
C ARG A 98 -3.00 5.93 -7.08
N CYS A 99 -1.93 5.70 -7.82
CA CYS A 99 -1.96 4.84 -9.02
C CYS A 99 -2.32 3.39 -8.68
N LEU A 100 -1.74 2.82 -7.61
CA LEU A 100 -2.09 1.48 -7.14
C LEU A 100 -3.56 1.39 -6.71
N ALA A 101 -4.05 2.41 -6.00
CA ALA A 101 -5.44 2.47 -5.56
C ALA A 101 -6.41 2.49 -6.75
N TRP A 102 -6.16 3.34 -7.75
CA TRP A 102 -6.97 3.40 -8.96
C TRP A 102 -6.93 2.09 -9.75
N ALA A 103 -5.74 1.57 -10.06
CA ALA A 103 -5.61 0.33 -10.83
C ALA A 103 -6.33 -0.86 -10.14
N TRP A 104 -6.27 -0.92 -8.82
CA TRP A 104 -6.97 -1.97 -8.07
C TRP A 104 -8.49 -1.80 -8.09
N LEU A 105 -9.00 -0.57 -7.93
CA LEU A 105 -10.45 -0.29 -7.99
C LEU A 105 -11.01 -0.65 -9.37
N GLU A 106 -10.35 -0.22 -10.45
CA GLU A 106 -10.76 -0.53 -11.83
C GLU A 106 -10.73 -2.03 -12.11
N HIS A 107 -9.67 -2.73 -11.69
CA HIS A 107 -9.56 -4.17 -11.90
C HIS A 107 -10.73 -4.94 -11.29
N ILE A 108 -11.16 -4.58 -10.08
CA ILE A 108 -12.32 -5.22 -9.45
C ILE A 108 -13.62 -4.85 -10.17
N ASP A 109 -13.80 -3.60 -10.60
CA ASP A 109 -15.01 -3.19 -11.33
C ASP A 109 -15.14 -3.86 -12.71
N THR A 110 -14.02 -4.19 -13.36
CA THR A 110 -14.03 -5.00 -14.58
C THR A 110 -14.28 -6.48 -14.32
N GLY A 111 -13.83 -7.00 -13.17
CA GLY A 111 -14.00 -8.41 -12.78
C GLY A 111 -15.43 -8.75 -12.33
N ASP A 112 -16.18 -7.78 -11.79
CA ASP A 112 -17.58 -7.96 -11.39
C ASP A 112 -18.57 -7.91 -12.58
N ASN A 113 -18.12 -7.56 -13.80
CA ASN A 113 -18.96 -7.48 -15.01
C ASN A 113 -18.89 -8.75 -15.91
N ASP A 114 -18.04 -9.71 -15.57
CA ASP A 114 -17.84 -10.96 -16.34
C ASP A 114 -18.42 -12.22 -15.65
N ASP A 115 -19.26 -12.05 -14.61
CA ASP A 115 -20.00 -13.14 -13.92
C ASP A 115 -21.51 -13.13 -14.27
#